data_AF-A0A1W0X1E6-F1
#
_entry.id   AF-A0A1W0X1E6-F1
#
_cell.length_a   1.000
_cell.length_b   1.000
_cell.length_c   1.000
_cell.angle_alpha   90.00
_cell.angle_beta   90.00
_cell.angle_gamma   90.00
#
_symmetry.space_group_name_H-M   'P 1'
#
loop_
_entity.id
_entity.type
_entity.pdbx_description
1 polymer ?
#
loop_
_entity_poly.entity_id
_entity_poly.type
_entity_poly.pdbx_seq_one_letter_code
_entity_poly.pdbx_strand_id
1 'polypeptide(L)'
;MVGFLLKLAVASVVACLAAGGLIDRGQDIYDARNYPLVQGFIRIELHISRLDTRGRSQTGLPCDITDQCDPRVIAFIDTERPNHDFGGDSVPYANYATLHDANNVDIPLIGKTISRDICGRSVRKVALRVRAIDKDMFNDDTIDNYKCFITGDNPPAENESLANWSEEIACAGEERKSSKVYMKYRWYRINEATCRPSSNGRGPFSGFLSR
;
A
#
# COMPACT_ATOMS: atom_id res chain seq x y z
N MET A 1 -33.78 -15.19 -27.59
CA MET A 1 -32.31 -14.97 -27.70
C MET A 1 -31.74 -14.06 -26.60
N VAL A 2 -32.44 -13.00 -26.18
CA VAL A 2 -31.97 -12.06 -25.12
C VAL A 2 -31.73 -12.73 -23.75
N GLY A 3 -32.55 -13.71 -23.34
CA GLY A 3 -32.42 -14.36 -22.03
C GLY A 3 -31.23 -15.30 -21.85
N PHE A 4 -30.61 -15.79 -22.94
CA PHE A 4 -29.45 -16.69 -22.85
C PHE A 4 -28.13 -15.92 -22.68
N LEU A 5 -28.02 -14.77 -23.35
CA LEU A 5 -26.89 -13.84 -23.21
C LEU A 5 -26.81 -13.23 -21.80
N LEU A 6 -27.95 -12.91 -21.18
CA LEU A 6 -27.99 -12.38 -19.81
C LEU A 6 -27.52 -13.43 -18.78
N LYS A 7 -27.91 -14.70 -18.93
CA LYS A 7 -27.47 -15.79 -18.04
C LYS A 7 -25.97 -16.09 -18.16
N LEU A 8 -25.42 -16.02 -19.38
CA LEU A 8 -23.97 -16.17 -19.59
C LEU A 8 -23.17 -15.01 -18.99
N ALA A 9 -23.67 -13.77 -19.14
CA ALA A 9 -23.02 -12.60 -18.55
C ALA A 9 -23.01 -12.66 -17.01
N VAL A 10 -24.13 -13.05 -16.38
CA VAL A 10 -24.21 -13.21 -14.92
C VAL A 10 -23.29 -14.34 -14.42
N ALA A 11 -23.26 -15.49 -15.10
CA ALA A 11 -22.38 -16.61 -14.73
C ALA A 11 -20.89 -16.25 -14.86
N SER A 12 -20.51 -15.50 -15.89
CA SER A 12 -19.12 -15.04 -16.09
C SER A 12 -18.68 -14.05 -15.00
N VAL A 13 -19.53 -13.10 -14.63
CA VAL A 13 -19.24 -12.14 -13.54
C VAL A 13 -19.07 -12.84 -12.19
N VAL A 14 -19.90 -13.85 -11.88
CA VAL A 14 -19.78 -14.63 -10.63
C VAL A 14 -18.51 -15.48 -10.61
N ALA A 15 -18.12 -16.07 -11.74
CA ALA A 15 -16.88 -16.86 -11.84
C ALA A 15 -15.62 -16.00 -11.63
N CYS A 16 -15.58 -14.79 -12.20
CA CYS A 16 -14.46 -13.87 -12.01
C CYS A 16 -14.33 -13.37 -10.56
N LEU A 17 -15.45 -13.10 -9.88
CA LEU A 17 -15.43 -12.69 -8.47
C LEU A 17 -14.96 -13.82 -7.54
N ALA A 18 -15.26 -15.08 -7.88
CA ALA A 18 -14.78 -16.23 -7.10
C ALA A 18 -13.27 -16.48 -7.26
N ALA A 19 -12.70 -16.14 -8.43
CA ALA A 19 -11.28 -16.40 -8.72
C ALA A 19 -10.32 -15.47 -7.96
N GLY A 20 -10.67 -14.18 -7.80
CA GLY A 20 -9.82 -13.22 -7.06
C GLY A 20 -9.54 -13.67 -5.62
N GLY A 21 -10.57 -14.12 -4.91
CA GLY A 21 -10.42 -14.64 -3.55
C GLY A 21 -9.63 -15.95 -3.44
N LEU A 22 -9.45 -16.70 -4.53
CA LEU A 22 -8.62 -17.92 -4.53
C LEU A 22 -7.13 -17.60 -4.64
N ILE A 23 -6.76 -16.56 -5.40
CA ILE A 23 -5.36 -16.13 -5.52
C ILE A 23 -4.86 -15.60 -4.18
N ASP A 24 -5.64 -14.73 -3.53
CA ASP A 24 -5.29 -14.18 -2.21
C ASP A 24 -5.10 -15.28 -1.18
N ARG A 25 -6.02 -16.26 -1.14
CA ARG A 25 -5.90 -17.43 -0.25
C ARG A 25 -4.66 -18.28 -0.54
N GLY A 26 -4.31 -18.43 -1.82
CA GLY A 26 -3.08 -19.12 -2.21
C GLY A 26 -1.84 -18.42 -1.69
N GLN A 27 -1.80 -17.09 -1.79
CA GLN A 27 -0.72 -16.27 -1.23
C GLN A 27 -0.67 -16.33 0.29
N ASP A 28 -1.81 -16.30 0.98
CA ASP A 28 -1.86 -16.44 2.44
C ASP A 28 -1.32 -17.81 2.91
N ILE A 29 -1.63 -18.89 2.19
CA ILE A 29 -1.09 -20.23 2.48
C ILE A 29 0.41 -20.26 2.23
N TYR A 30 0.87 -19.63 1.15
CA TYR A 30 2.30 -19.50 0.86
C TYR A 30 3.01 -18.73 1.97
N ASP A 31 2.50 -17.56 2.37
CA ASP A 31 3.05 -16.76 3.46
C ASP A 31 3.08 -17.51 4.78
N ALA A 32 2.03 -18.29 5.08
CA ALA A 32 1.97 -19.11 6.30
C ALA A 32 3.06 -20.18 6.38
N ARG A 33 3.55 -20.65 5.23
CA ARG A 33 4.64 -21.62 5.15
C ARG A 33 6.03 -20.97 5.22
N ASN A 34 6.17 -19.76 4.67
CA ASN A 34 7.47 -19.13 4.50
C ASN A 34 7.83 -18.13 5.61
N TYR A 35 6.83 -17.47 6.22
CA TYR A 35 7.08 -16.39 7.18
C TYR A 35 6.55 -16.75 8.57
N PRO A 36 7.34 -16.54 9.64
CA PRO A 36 6.90 -16.83 11.00
C PRO A 36 5.77 -15.87 11.43
N LEU A 37 4.95 -16.35 12.36
CA LEU A 37 3.86 -15.56 12.92
C LEU A 37 4.42 -14.64 14.00
N VAL A 38 4.31 -13.33 13.79
CA VAL A 38 4.69 -12.31 14.77
C VAL A 38 3.44 -11.89 15.55
N GLN A 39 3.54 -11.91 16.88
CA GLN A 39 2.43 -11.59 17.78
C GLN A 39 2.85 -10.56 18.84
N GLY A 40 1.86 -9.79 19.29
CA GLY A 40 1.99 -8.89 20.45
C GLY A 40 1.48 -7.47 20.16
N PHE A 41 2.03 -6.52 20.91
CA PHE A 41 1.78 -5.09 20.75
C PHE A 41 3.00 -4.47 20.07
N ILE A 42 2.84 -4.05 18.82
CA ILE A 42 3.96 -3.65 17.96
C ILE A 42 3.63 -2.30 17.33
N ARG A 43 4.60 -1.39 17.28
CA ARG A 43 4.55 -0.17 16.48
C ARG A 43 5.41 -0.35 15.24
N ILE A 44 4.86 0.01 14.11
CA ILE A 44 5.56 0.06 12.82
C ILE A 44 5.68 1.52 12.44
N GLU A 45 6.89 1.92 12.05
CA GLU A 45 7.18 3.23 11.49
C GLU A 45 7.65 3.07 10.05
N LEU A 46 7.07 3.84 9.16
CA LEU A 46 7.42 3.92 7.75
C LEU A 46 7.93 5.33 7.48
N HIS A 47 9.21 5.44 7.09
CA HIS A 47 9.81 6.67 6.62
C HIS A 47 9.88 6.64 5.09
N ILE A 48 9.36 7.67 4.44
CA ILE A 48 9.48 7.84 2.99
C ILE A 48 10.48 8.97 2.72
N SER A 49 11.64 8.60 2.17
CA SER A 49 12.73 9.52 1.86
C SER A 49 12.36 10.39 0.66
N ARG A 50 12.08 9.74 -0.49
CA ARG A 50 11.84 10.40 -1.77
C ARG A 50 11.08 9.51 -2.75
N LEU A 51 10.54 10.12 -3.79
CA LEU A 51 9.94 9.46 -4.94
C LEU A 51 10.72 9.86 -6.21
N ASP A 52 10.86 8.94 -7.16
CA ASP A 52 11.40 9.20 -8.50
C ASP A 52 10.35 8.77 -9.53
N THR A 53 9.60 9.74 -10.05
CA THR A 53 8.50 9.53 -11.01
C THR A 53 9.01 9.29 -12.43
N ARG A 54 10.25 9.72 -12.70
CA ARG A 54 10.83 9.83 -14.04
C ARG A 54 10.01 10.72 -14.99
N GLY A 55 9.28 11.70 -14.45
CA GLY A 55 8.46 12.66 -15.20
C GLY A 55 7.33 12.04 -16.00
N ARG A 56 6.76 10.93 -15.52
CA ARG A 56 5.79 10.13 -16.28
C ARG A 56 4.71 9.55 -15.38
N SER A 57 3.51 9.36 -15.93
CA SER A 57 2.38 8.67 -15.30
C SER A 57 2.51 7.14 -15.39
N GLN A 58 1.57 6.39 -14.83
CA GLN A 58 1.55 4.91 -14.84
C GLN A 58 1.54 4.33 -16.26
N THR A 59 0.98 5.07 -17.23
CA THR A 59 0.92 4.67 -18.64
C THR A 59 2.28 4.82 -19.35
N GLY A 60 3.23 5.49 -18.72
CA GLY A 60 4.54 5.80 -19.29
C GLY A 60 4.55 7.05 -20.16
N LEU A 61 3.39 7.72 -20.33
CA LEU A 61 3.29 9.06 -20.88
C LEU A 61 3.85 10.08 -19.89
N PRO A 62 4.32 11.26 -20.36
CA PRO A 62 4.61 12.39 -19.47
C PRO A 62 3.45 12.69 -18.53
N CYS A 63 3.76 13.18 -17.34
CA CYS A 63 2.78 13.73 -16.39
C CYS A 63 2.04 14.90 -17.05
N ASP A 64 2.77 15.99 -17.28
CA ASP A 64 2.32 17.12 -18.06
C ASP A 64 2.96 17.17 -19.44
N ILE A 65 2.28 17.82 -20.39
CA ILE A 65 2.81 18.03 -21.75
C ILE A 65 3.92 19.10 -21.76
N THR A 66 3.79 20.13 -20.92
CA THR A 66 4.69 21.30 -20.91
C THR A 66 5.56 21.43 -19.68
N ASP A 67 5.21 20.74 -18.59
CA ASP A 67 5.81 20.93 -17.26
C ASP A 67 6.24 19.57 -16.63
N GLN A 68 6.78 19.59 -15.41
CA GLN A 68 7.04 18.39 -14.61
C GLN A 68 5.79 18.01 -13.82
N CYS A 69 5.77 16.79 -13.24
CA CYS A 69 4.64 16.33 -12.45
C CYS A 69 4.31 17.26 -11.26
N ASP A 70 3.05 17.27 -10.85
CA ASP A 70 2.49 17.83 -9.62
C ASP A 70 2.19 16.72 -8.59
N PRO A 71 3.21 16.10 -7.96
CA PRO A 71 3.02 14.88 -7.19
C PRO A 71 2.27 15.15 -5.87
N ARG A 72 1.17 14.41 -5.67
CA ARG A 72 0.59 14.11 -4.35
C ARG A 72 0.93 12.69 -3.95
N VAL A 73 1.61 12.55 -2.82
CA VAL A 73 2.05 11.25 -2.28
C VAL A 73 1.30 10.94 -1.00
N ILE A 74 0.57 9.82 -1.04
CA ILE A 74 -0.20 9.30 0.08
C ILE A 74 0.34 7.92 0.48
N ALA A 75 0.32 7.58 1.77
CA ALA A 75 0.84 6.30 2.24
C ALA A 75 0.00 5.68 3.36
N PHE A 76 0.14 4.37 3.49
CA PHE A 76 -0.53 3.56 4.50
C PHE A 76 0.29 2.33 4.88
N ILE A 77 0.24 1.95 6.16
CA ILE A 77 0.82 0.71 6.67
C ILE A 77 -0.33 -0.31 6.79
N ASP A 78 -0.40 -1.27 5.88
CA ASP A 78 -1.48 -2.25 5.83
C ASP A 78 -1.10 -3.53 6.58
N THR A 79 -1.66 -3.64 7.77
CA THR A 79 -1.46 -4.77 8.71
C THR A 79 -2.55 -5.84 8.60
N GLU A 80 -3.56 -5.65 7.75
CA GLU A 80 -4.74 -6.53 7.69
C GLU A 80 -4.82 -7.31 6.37
N ARG A 81 -4.46 -6.69 5.24
CA ARG A 81 -4.67 -7.23 3.89
C ARG A 81 -3.46 -7.05 2.98
N PRO A 82 -2.27 -7.53 3.36
CA PRO A 82 -1.05 -7.27 2.62
C PRO A 82 -1.05 -7.82 1.18
N ASN A 83 -1.78 -8.92 0.93
CA ASN A 83 -1.83 -9.57 -0.38
C ASN A 83 -2.82 -8.92 -1.36
N HIS A 84 -3.86 -8.28 -0.84
CA HIS A 84 -4.92 -7.69 -1.63
C HIS A 84 -4.44 -6.53 -2.53
N ASP A 85 -5.24 -6.27 -3.56
CA ASP A 85 -5.01 -5.19 -4.52
C ASP A 85 -5.11 -3.80 -3.86
N PHE A 86 -4.56 -2.78 -4.51
CA PHE A 86 -4.71 -1.40 -4.05
C PHE A 86 -6.16 -0.92 -4.10
N GLY A 87 -6.46 0.13 -3.35
CA GLY A 87 -7.81 0.68 -3.24
C GLY A 87 -8.70 -0.14 -2.33
N GLY A 88 -10.00 -0.18 -2.62
CA GLY A 88 -11.04 -0.67 -1.72
C GLY A 88 -10.94 -2.15 -1.36
N ASP A 89 -10.15 -2.96 -2.06
CA ASP A 89 -9.94 -4.37 -1.69
C ASP A 89 -9.04 -4.55 -0.45
N SER A 90 -7.99 -3.72 -0.34
CA SER A 90 -7.11 -3.65 0.84
C SER A 90 -7.51 -2.54 1.80
N VAL A 91 -7.36 -1.29 1.36
CA VAL A 91 -7.62 -0.06 2.11
C VAL A 91 -8.04 1.06 1.16
N PRO A 92 -9.23 1.69 1.35
CA PRO A 92 -9.64 2.85 0.56
C PRO A 92 -8.62 4.00 0.61
N TYR A 93 -8.35 4.66 -0.52
CA TYR A 93 -7.36 5.74 -0.58
C TYR A 93 -7.67 6.92 0.36
N ALA A 94 -8.94 7.15 0.69
CA ALA A 94 -9.35 8.15 1.67
C ALA A 94 -8.77 7.91 3.08
N ASN A 95 -8.33 6.69 3.38
CA ASN A 95 -7.73 6.34 4.68
C ASN A 95 -6.20 6.48 4.68
N TYR A 96 -5.59 6.84 3.55
CA TYR A 96 -4.14 7.06 3.45
C TYR A 96 -3.79 8.42 4.05
N ALA A 97 -2.61 8.52 4.66
CA ALA A 97 -2.09 9.80 5.10
C ALA A 97 -1.41 10.51 3.93
N THR A 98 -1.79 11.76 3.65
CA THR A 98 -1.07 12.62 2.72
C THR A 98 0.26 13.06 3.34
N LEU A 99 1.36 12.75 2.65
CA LEU A 99 2.72 13.03 3.13
C LEU A 99 3.35 14.19 2.38
N HIS A 100 3.02 14.33 1.10
CA HIS A 100 3.58 15.33 0.23
C HIS A 100 2.54 15.78 -0.77
N ASP A 101 2.54 17.07 -1.06
CA ASP A 101 1.70 17.72 -2.05
C ASP A 101 2.53 18.88 -2.61
N ALA A 102 3.08 18.68 -3.82
CA ALA A 102 3.96 19.64 -4.49
C ALA A 102 3.53 19.84 -5.94
N ASN A 103 4.13 20.83 -6.59
CA ASN A 103 3.89 21.18 -7.99
C ASN A 103 5.22 21.25 -8.75
N ASN A 104 5.26 20.79 -10.00
CA ASN A 104 6.34 20.89 -10.97
C ASN A 104 7.67 20.29 -10.44
N VAL A 105 7.63 19.04 -9.95
CA VAL A 105 8.78 18.29 -9.43
C VAL A 105 8.72 16.78 -9.77
N ASP A 106 9.71 16.29 -10.53
CA ASP A 106 9.83 14.86 -10.88
C ASP A 106 10.41 13.97 -9.76
N ILE A 107 11.23 14.55 -8.88
CA ILE A 107 11.91 13.83 -7.79
C ILE A 107 11.63 14.53 -6.45
N PRO A 108 10.41 14.44 -5.91
CA PRO A 108 10.07 15.13 -4.67
C PRO A 108 10.79 14.49 -3.48
N LEU A 109 11.41 15.33 -2.66
CA LEU A 109 11.96 14.95 -1.36
C LEU A 109 10.84 15.01 -0.32
N ILE A 110 10.46 13.85 0.22
CA ILE A 110 9.29 13.71 1.09
C ILE A 110 9.71 13.86 2.55
N GLY A 111 10.67 13.04 3.00
CA GLY A 111 11.22 13.09 4.36
C GLY A 111 10.17 12.98 5.48
N LYS A 112 9.08 12.23 5.26
CA LYS A 112 7.98 12.07 6.23
C LYS A 112 7.91 10.66 6.79
N THR A 113 7.47 10.56 8.04
CA THR A 113 7.26 9.29 8.72
C THR A 113 5.82 9.15 9.16
N ILE A 114 5.21 7.99 8.93
CA ILE A 114 3.94 7.58 9.52
C ILE A 114 4.14 6.37 10.42
N SER A 115 3.22 6.17 11.36
CA SER A 115 3.25 5.00 12.24
C SER A 115 1.88 4.36 12.36
N ARG A 116 1.86 3.05 12.58
CA ARG A 116 0.67 2.26 12.87
C ARG A 116 0.99 1.18 13.87
N ASP A 117 0.04 0.91 14.76
CA ASP A 117 0.21 -0.07 15.82
C ASP A 117 -0.61 -1.34 15.52
N ILE A 118 -0.04 -2.49 15.87
CA ILE A 118 -0.70 -3.80 15.90
C ILE A 118 -0.98 -4.10 17.38
N CYS A 119 -2.25 -4.18 17.76
CA CYS A 119 -2.66 -4.35 19.17
C CYS A 119 -3.17 -5.75 19.44
N GLY A 120 -2.29 -6.66 19.87
CA GLY A 120 -2.65 -8.03 20.27
C GLY A 120 -3.00 -8.98 19.12
N ARG A 121 -2.85 -8.52 17.87
CA ARG A 121 -3.08 -9.34 16.67
C ARG A 121 -1.80 -10.05 16.25
N SER A 122 -1.98 -11.08 15.43
CA SER A 122 -0.89 -11.81 14.80
C SER A 122 -0.74 -11.39 13.35
N VAL A 123 0.48 -11.14 12.89
CA VAL A 123 0.78 -10.83 11.49
C VAL A 123 1.96 -11.67 11.01
N ARG A 124 1.96 -12.04 9.73
CA ARG A 124 3.13 -12.65 9.06
C ARG A 124 3.81 -11.69 8.10
N LYS A 125 2.99 -10.81 7.53
CA LYS A 125 3.36 -9.86 6.50
C LYS A 125 2.60 -8.56 6.71
N VAL A 126 3.27 -7.44 6.50
CA VAL A 126 2.70 -6.10 6.51
C VAL A 126 3.05 -5.44 5.19
N ALA A 127 2.07 -4.83 4.52
CA ALA A 127 2.30 -4.10 3.28
C ALA A 127 2.50 -2.61 3.55
N LEU A 128 3.65 -2.10 3.15
CA LEU A 128 3.97 -0.67 3.08
C LEU A 128 3.44 -0.17 1.74
N ARG A 129 2.30 0.53 1.79
CA ARG A 129 1.59 0.99 0.60
C ARG A 129 1.83 2.48 0.40
N VAL A 130 2.26 2.85 -0.80
CA VAL A 130 2.39 4.24 -1.22
C VAL A 130 1.65 4.39 -2.54
N ARG A 131 0.94 5.49 -2.71
CA ARG A 131 0.33 5.88 -3.97
C ARG A 131 0.79 7.29 -4.30
N ALA A 132 1.23 7.46 -5.54
CA ALA A 132 1.56 8.77 -6.09
C ALA A 132 0.60 9.08 -7.23
N ILE A 133 0.05 10.28 -7.20
CA ILE A 133 -0.75 10.83 -8.28
C ILE A 133 -0.14 12.17 -8.70
N ASP A 134 -0.35 12.50 -9.95
CA ASP A 134 -0.14 13.79 -10.57
C ASP A 134 -1.46 14.56 -10.47
N LYS A 135 -1.42 15.77 -9.92
CA LYS A 135 -2.65 16.54 -9.70
C LYS A 135 -2.88 17.48 -10.89
N ASP A 136 -3.88 17.18 -11.71
CA ASP A 136 -4.33 18.17 -12.70
C ASP A 136 -5.51 18.98 -12.19
N MET A 137 -5.79 20.08 -12.89
CA MET A 137 -6.95 20.93 -12.63
C MET A 137 -8.29 20.18 -12.70
N PHE A 138 -8.38 19.10 -13.49
CA PHE A 138 -9.64 18.43 -13.78
C PHE A 138 -9.67 16.93 -13.41
N ASN A 139 -8.56 16.21 -13.53
CA ASN A 139 -8.49 14.78 -13.20
C ASN A 139 -7.14 14.48 -12.54
N ASP A 140 -7.14 13.65 -11.50
CA ASP A 140 -5.88 13.18 -10.91
C ASP A 140 -5.33 12.03 -11.75
N ASP A 141 -4.14 12.20 -12.32
CA ASP A 141 -3.46 11.18 -13.10
C ASP A 141 -2.59 10.30 -12.21
N THR A 142 -2.72 8.97 -12.33
CA THR A 142 -1.94 8.09 -11.46
C THR A 142 -0.49 8.00 -11.94
N ILE A 143 0.46 8.27 -11.05
CA ILE A 143 1.89 8.05 -11.32
C ILE A 143 2.22 6.56 -11.15
N ASP A 144 1.99 6.00 -9.96
CA ASP A 144 2.07 4.57 -9.71
C ASP A 144 1.55 4.22 -8.30
N ASN A 145 1.40 2.92 -8.05
CA ASN A 145 1.25 2.33 -6.72
C ASN A 145 2.53 1.57 -6.35
N TYR A 146 2.95 1.65 -5.09
CA TYR A 146 4.18 1.01 -4.60
C TYR A 146 3.87 0.17 -3.38
N LYS A 147 4.18 -1.13 -3.45
CA LYS A 147 3.92 -2.11 -2.40
C LYS A 147 5.21 -2.83 -2.04
N CYS A 148 5.70 -2.60 -0.82
CA CYS A 148 6.81 -3.34 -0.24
C CYS A 148 6.37 -4.04 1.05
N PHE A 149 7.06 -5.11 1.42
CA PHE A 149 6.64 -5.96 2.52
C PHE A 149 7.63 -5.93 3.68
N ILE A 150 7.09 -5.90 4.90
CA ILE A 150 7.78 -6.34 6.10
C ILE A 150 7.29 -7.76 6.37
N THR A 151 8.21 -8.71 6.56
CA THR A 151 7.89 -10.11 6.87
C THR A 151 8.39 -10.49 8.25
N GLY A 152 7.82 -11.56 8.80
CA GLY A 152 8.18 -12.06 10.13
C GLY A 152 9.64 -12.52 10.27
N ASP A 153 10.37 -12.73 9.18
CA ASP A 153 11.79 -13.13 9.20
C ASP A 153 12.69 -12.06 9.81
N ASN A 154 12.24 -10.80 9.80
CA ASN A 154 12.89 -9.70 10.50
C ASN A 154 12.06 -9.32 11.75
N PRO A 155 12.22 -10.00 12.89
CA PRO A 155 11.35 -9.79 14.05
C PRO A 155 11.40 -8.34 14.57
N PRO A 156 10.32 -7.85 15.21
CA PRO A 156 10.32 -6.53 15.81
C PRO A 156 11.33 -6.45 16.96
N ALA A 157 12.02 -5.31 17.07
CA ALA A 157 12.92 -5.04 18.18
C ALA A 157 12.17 -5.02 19.52
N GLU A 158 12.87 -5.21 20.63
CA GLU A 158 12.26 -5.29 21.96
C GLU A 158 11.58 -4.00 22.40
N ASN A 159 12.04 -2.85 21.91
CA ASN A 159 11.53 -1.52 22.23
C ASN A 159 12.05 -0.50 21.19
N GLU A 160 11.61 0.76 21.31
CA GLU A 160 11.97 1.83 20.38
C GLU A 160 13.48 2.14 20.35
N SER A 161 14.17 2.10 21.50
CA SER A 161 15.59 2.50 21.57
C SER A 161 16.52 1.46 20.93
N LEU A 162 16.10 0.20 20.85
CA LEU A 162 16.81 -0.87 20.14
C LEU A 162 16.37 -1.02 18.67
N ALA A 163 15.35 -0.27 18.25
CA ALA A 163 14.80 -0.35 16.90
C ALA A 163 15.62 0.47 15.90
N ASN A 164 16.46 -0.22 15.13
CA ASN A 164 17.18 0.38 14.02
C ASN A 164 16.28 0.52 12.79
N TRP A 165 16.48 1.61 12.03
CA TRP A 165 15.92 1.73 10.69
C TRP A 165 16.51 0.65 9.78
N SER A 166 15.68 0.11 8.90
CA SER A 166 16.12 -0.74 7.80
C SER A 166 17.08 0.01 6.88
N GLU A 167 17.79 -0.74 6.04
CA GLU A 167 18.39 -0.17 4.84
C GLU A 167 17.33 0.53 3.98
N GLU A 168 17.77 1.46 3.13
CA GLU A 168 16.85 2.12 2.21
C GLU A 168 16.37 1.14 1.13
N ILE A 169 15.06 1.01 1.02
CA ILE A 169 14.38 0.12 0.08
C ILE A 169 13.96 0.94 -1.13
N ALA A 170 14.47 0.59 -2.31
CA ALA A 170 14.03 1.13 -3.58
C ALA A 170 12.78 0.36 -4.07
N CYS A 171 11.61 0.70 -3.52
CA CYS A 171 10.36 0.02 -3.82
C CYS A 171 9.88 0.35 -5.24
N ALA A 172 9.72 -0.67 -6.07
CA ALA A 172 9.30 -0.52 -7.46
C ALA A 172 7.81 -0.20 -7.58
N GLY A 173 7.47 0.63 -8.56
CA GLY A 173 6.09 0.81 -9.00
C GLY A 173 5.46 -0.50 -9.47
N GLU A 174 4.16 -0.66 -9.27
CA GLU A 174 3.37 -1.82 -9.69
C GLU A 174 3.31 -1.89 -11.22
N GLU A 175 3.03 -0.76 -11.86
CA GLU A 175 2.92 -0.65 -13.31
C GLU A 175 4.28 -0.34 -13.95
N ARG A 176 5.03 0.62 -13.41
CA ARG A 176 6.33 1.04 -13.95
C ARG A 176 7.45 0.73 -12.99
N LYS A 177 8.15 -0.38 -13.24
CA LYS A 177 9.30 -0.83 -12.45
C LYS A 177 10.46 0.16 -12.41
N SER A 178 10.54 1.09 -13.37
CA SER A 178 11.52 2.18 -13.39
C SER A 178 11.18 3.33 -12.45
N SER A 179 9.90 3.50 -12.09
CA SER A 179 9.47 4.42 -11.04
C SER A 179 9.76 3.80 -9.67
N LYS A 180 10.37 4.56 -8.76
CA LYS A 180 10.79 4.07 -7.45
C LYS A 180 10.38 5.02 -6.33
N VAL A 181 9.85 4.48 -5.25
CA VAL A 181 9.80 5.18 -3.96
C VAL A 181 10.87 4.61 -3.03
N TYR A 182 11.59 5.50 -2.37
CA TYR A 182 12.67 5.16 -1.46
C TYR A 182 12.16 5.29 -0.04
N MET A 183 12.20 4.19 0.70
CA MET A 183 11.62 4.12 2.04
C MET A 183 12.49 3.32 3.00
N LYS A 184 12.31 3.56 4.29
CA LYS A 184 12.88 2.77 5.39
C LYS A 184 11.76 2.44 6.36
N TYR A 185 11.90 1.34 7.08
CA TYR A 185 11.00 1.02 8.17
C TYR A 185 11.76 0.65 9.43
N ARG A 186 11.09 0.77 10.56
CA ARG A 186 11.47 0.08 11.80
C ARG A 186 10.21 -0.39 12.49
N TRP A 187 10.28 -1.50 13.19
CA TRP A 187 9.18 -1.96 14.01
C TRP A 187 9.67 -2.58 15.31
N TYR A 188 8.91 -2.34 16.37
CA TYR A 188 9.33 -2.65 17.72
C TYR A 188 8.14 -2.89 18.63
N ARG A 189 8.37 -3.64 19.70
CA ARG A 189 7.35 -3.93 20.70
C ARG A 189 7.05 -2.67 21.51
N ILE A 190 5.78 -2.49 21.86
CA ILE A 190 5.28 -1.39 22.70
C ILE A 190 4.44 -1.96 23.84
N ASN A 191 4.21 -1.16 24.88
CA ASN A 191 3.30 -1.54 25.96
C ASN A 191 1.85 -1.53 25.46
N GLU A 192 1.05 -2.50 25.89
CA GLU A 192 -0.38 -2.62 25.57
C GLU A 192 -1.13 -1.31 25.81
N ALA A 193 -0.89 -0.67 26.96
CA ALA A 193 -1.52 0.60 27.34
C ALA A 193 -1.23 1.77 26.39
N THR A 194 -0.17 1.67 25.57
CA THR A 194 0.23 2.71 24.61
C THR A 194 -0.17 2.38 23.16
N CYS A 195 -0.79 1.21 22.95
CA CYS A 195 -1.16 0.75 21.63
C CYS A 195 -2.41 1.47 21.12
N ARG A 196 -2.34 1.98 19.89
CA ARG A 196 -3.45 2.70 19.24
C ARG A 196 -4.24 1.75 18.33
N PRO A 197 -5.49 1.39 18.67
CA PRO A 197 -6.33 0.57 17.79
C PRO A 197 -6.47 1.21 16.41
N SER A 198 -6.39 0.39 15.37
CA SER A 198 -6.52 0.83 13.98
C SER A 198 -7.30 -0.19 13.15
N SER A 199 -7.86 0.27 12.04
CA SER A 199 -8.62 -0.53 11.07
C SER A 199 -8.30 -0.05 9.66
N ASN A 200 -8.46 -0.90 8.64
CA ASN A 200 -8.38 -0.46 7.24
C ASN A 200 -9.62 0.34 6.79
N GLY A 201 -10.62 0.49 7.65
CA GLY A 201 -11.76 1.40 7.44
C GLY A 201 -12.66 1.01 6.27
N ARG A 202 -12.81 -0.29 6.00
CA ARG A 202 -13.69 -0.79 4.94
C ARG A 202 -15.15 -0.72 5.38
N GLY A 203 -15.93 0.13 4.71
CA GLY A 203 -17.40 0.03 4.74
C GLY A 203 -17.89 -1.15 3.90
N PRO A 204 -19.15 -1.61 4.08
CA PRO A 204 -19.72 -2.76 3.37
C PRO A 204 -19.73 -2.63 1.83
N PHE A 205 -19.55 -1.43 1.28
CA PHE A 205 -19.52 -1.15 -0.16
C PHE A 205 -18.16 -0.65 -0.70
N SER A 206 -17.12 -0.65 0.14
CA SER A 206 -15.82 -0.01 -0.17
C SER A 206 -15.09 -0.60 -1.40
N GLY A 207 -15.29 -1.88 -1.72
CA GLY A 207 -14.70 -2.52 -2.90
C GLY A 207 -15.42 -2.24 -4.22
N PHE A 208 -16.66 -1.73 -4.20
CA PHE A 208 -17.46 -1.52 -5.41
C PHE A 208 -17.26 -0.13 -6.05
N LEU A 209 -16.74 0.84 -5.29
CA LEU A 209 -16.65 2.26 -5.68
C LEU A 209 -15.20 2.77 -5.84
N SER A 210 -14.19 1.91 -5.71
CA SER A 210 -12.78 2.34 -5.64
C SER A 210 -11.99 2.19 -6.95
N ARG A 211 -12.66 2.24 -8.10
CA ARG A 211 -11.98 2.24 -9.40
C ARG A 211 -11.52 3.64 -9.77
#